data_AF-A0A2D5QSL3-F1
#
_entry.id   AF-A0A2D5QSL3-F1
#
_cell.length_a   1.000
_cell.length_b   1.000
_cell.length_c   1.000
_cell.angle_alpha   90.00
_cell.angle_beta   90.00
_cell.angle_gamma   90.00
#
_symmetry.space_group_name_H-M   'P 1'
#
loop_
_entity.id
_entity.type
_entity.pdbx_description
1 polymer ?
#
loop_
_entity_poly.entity_id
_entity_poly.type
_entity_poly.pdbx_seq_one_letter_code
_entity_poly.pdbx_strand_id
1 'polypeptide(L)'
;MLTSPNIYVNVSRLLRISVVLFGILFIQTTPTHAQNFNDPRIQKELQALKAEPTIQEVHRAALRFYNAEPKTIEAMRSRANWKYILPDVNVRYRQSDNGVFIDKLDFLQGEPTQNYAIGKDQSEGDVKEFQISGTWSLSRLMFNPEVLDVSSLAGLQEGVLKEVTRIYYTRRRLQIDLIISNPRDPATRLSKELRIEQLTATLDALTQNLFSKSMARQGRVSRGGEW
;
A
#
# COMPACT_ATOMS: atom_id res chain seq x y z
N MET A 1 48.13 38.93 102.12
CA MET A 1 49.18 39.95 101.89
C MET A 1 49.35 40.13 100.39
N LEU A 2 49.16 41.37 99.93
CA LEU A 2 49.66 42.00 98.68
C LEU A 2 49.09 41.45 97.34
N THR A 3 48.04 42.06 96.78
CA THR A 3 48.04 43.21 95.81
C THR A 3 48.65 42.82 94.45
N SER A 4 47.94 42.73 93.32
CA SER A 4 47.31 43.82 92.53
C SER A 4 47.31 43.36 91.04
N PRO A 5 46.81 44.12 90.04
CA PRO A 5 45.46 44.68 89.90
C PRO A 5 44.83 44.35 88.52
N ASN A 6 43.50 44.40 88.48
CA ASN A 6 42.71 44.59 87.26
C ASN A 6 42.97 45.98 86.67
N ILE A 7 43.28 46.06 85.37
CA ILE A 7 43.20 47.28 84.57
C ILE A 7 42.14 47.05 83.49
N TYR A 8 41.10 47.88 83.53
CA TYR A 8 40.05 47.99 82.53
C TYR A 8 40.38 49.04 81.46
N VAL A 9 39.73 48.88 80.30
CA VAL A 9 39.47 49.86 79.22
C VAL A 9 40.67 50.07 78.27
N ASN A 10 40.60 49.91 76.94
CA ASN A 10 39.72 50.65 76.02
C ASN A 10 39.70 50.03 74.60
N VAL A 11 38.47 49.91 74.06
CA VAL A 11 38.02 50.15 72.68
C VAL A 11 39.08 50.17 71.56
N SER A 12 38.96 49.21 70.62
CA SER A 12 38.85 49.57 69.21
C SER A 12 38.12 48.49 68.41
N ARG A 13 37.09 48.98 67.70
CA ARG A 13 36.37 48.35 66.60
C ARG A 13 37.34 47.68 65.63
N LEU A 14 36.96 46.56 65.03
CA LEU A 14 36.92 46.36 63.57
C LEU A 14 36.50 44.92 63.22
N LEU A 15 35.56 44.85 62.28
CA LEU A 15 35.27 43.75 61.36
C LEU A 15 35.01 42.34 61.94
N ARG A 16 33.78 41.86 61.74
CA ARG A 16 33.51 40.61 61.00
C ARG A 16 32.03 40.59 60.60
N ILE A 17 31.76 41.16 59.43
CA ILE A 17 30.53 40.95 58.69
C ILE A 17 30.58 39.52 58.15
N SER A 18 29.65 38.69 58.61
CA SER A 18 29.38 37.35 58.07
C SER A 18 28.62 37.49 56.75
N VAL A 19 29.30 37.32 55.62
CA VAL A 19 28.69 37.06 54.31
C VAL A 19 29.38 35.82 53.74
N VAL A 20 28.69 34.68 53.77
CA VAL A 20 29.12 33.46 53.08
C VAL A 20 28.48 33.49 51.68
N LEU A 21 29.35 33.60 50.68
CA LEU A 21 29.09 33.51 49.23
C LEU A 21 28.31 32.22 48.88
N PHE A 22 27.20 32.30 48.15
CA PHE A 22 27.11 32.28 46.68
C PHE A 22 27.82 31.08 46.00
N GLY A 23 27.08 29.98 45.83
CA GLY A 23 27.41 28.89 44.92
C GLY A 23 26.50 28.93 43.69
N ILE A 24 26.93 29.60 42.62
CA ILE A 24 26.31 29.43 41.29
C ILE A 24 26.91 28.18 40.66
N LEU A 25 26.08 27.14 40.56
CA LEU A 25 26.34 25.96 39.76
C LEU A 25 26.25 26.36 38.28
N PHE A 26 27.41 26.50 37.62
CA PHE A 26 27.46 26.67 36.16
C PHE A 26 26.98 25.38 35.48
N ILE A 27 25.72 25.34 35.09
CA ILE A 27 25.20 24.37 34.13
C ILE A 27 25.84 24.73 32.79
N GLN A 28 26.88 24.00 32.38
CA GLN A 28 27.37 24.06 31.02
C GLN A 28 26.33 23.40 30.11
N THR A 29 25.43 24.21 29.57
CA THR A 29 24.59 23.82 28.44
C THR A 29 25.52 23.68 27.25
N THR A 30 25.79 22.45 26.81
CA THR A 30 26.46 22.24 25.53
C THR A 30 25.55 22.81 24.45
N PRO A 31 26.02 23.74 23.61
CA PRO A 31 25.19 24.28 22.54
C PRO A 31 24.90 23.14 21.58
N THR A 32 23.61 22.78 21.47
CA THR A 32 23.12 21.88 20.43
C THR A 32 23.51 22.50 19.10
N HIS A 33 24.46 21.90 18.39
CA HIS A 33 24.96 22.43 17.14
C HIS A 33 23.83 22.30 16.10
N ALA A 34 23.09 23.38 15.88
CA ALA A 34 22.07 23.45 14.84
C ALA A 34 22.77 23.24 13.49
N GLN A 35 22.61 22.05 12.90
CA GLN A 35 23.17 21.73 11.59
C GLN A 35 22.57 22.68 10.56
N ASN A 36 23.44 23.37 9.82
CA ASN A 36 23.02 24.33 8.81
C ASN A 36 22.48 23.58 7.58
N PHE A 37 21.16 23.65 7.35
CA PHE A 37 20.49 23.02 6.21
C PHE A 37 21.01 23.54 4.85
N ASN A 38 21.68 24.69 4.83
CA ASN A 38 22.27 25.28 3.64
C ASN A 38 23.70 24.78 3.34
N ASP A 39 24.20 23.76 4.03
CA ASP A 39 25.48 23.14 3.67
C ASP A 39 25.41 22.55 2.23
N PRO A 40 26.33 22.92 1.32
CA PRO A 40 26.36 22.38 -0.04
C PRO A 40 26.45 20.84 -0.10
N ARG A 41 27.01 20.18 0.92
CA ARG A 41 27.06 18.71 0.99
C ARG A 41 25.68 18.11 1.20
N ILE A 42 24.92 18.65 2.17
CA ILE A 42 23.55 18.24 2.47
C ILE A 42 22.67 18.46 1.24
N GLN A 43 22.82 19.61 0.57
CA GLN A 43 22.06 19.91 -0.65
C GLN A 43 22.36 18.92 -1.78
N LYS A 44 23.62 18.51 -1.97
CA LYS A 44 24.00 17.50 -2.97
C LYS A 44 23.34 16.15 -2.69
N GLU A 45 23.36 15.69 -1.44
CA GLU A 45 22.73 14.42 -1.05
C GLU A 45 21.20 14.47 -1.16
N LEU A 46 20.57 15.58 -0.78
CA LEU A 46 19.13 15.81 -0.98
C LEU A 46 18.74 15.86 -2.47
N GLN A 47 19.64 16.35 -3.34
CA GLN A 47 19.42 16.30 -4.79
C GLN A 47 19.55 14.88 -5.33
N ALA A 48 20.51 14.09 -4.86
CA ALA A 48 20.63 12.68 -5.25
C ALA A 48 19.36 11.90 -4.91
N LEU A 49 18.75 12.19 -3.77
CA LEU A 49 17.44 11.65 -3.37
C LEU A 49 16.30 12.02 -4.32
N LYS A 50 16.37 13.11 -5.09
CA LYS A 50 15.33 13.47 -6.09
C LYS A 50 15.39 12.59 -7.34
N ALA A 51 16.51 11.93 -7.60
CA ALA A 51 16.67 11.04 -8.74
C ALA A 51 16.08 9.63 -8.49
N GLU A 52 15.61 9.35 -7.28
CA GLU A 52 14.86 8.14 -6.95
C GLU A 52 13.43 8.17 -7.54
N PRO A 53 12.78 7.01 -7.75
CA PRO A 53 11.43 6.93 -8.27
C PRO A 53 10.44 7.74 -7.42
N THR A 54 9.56 8.49 -8.07
CA THR A 54 8.54 9.27 -7.37
C THR A 54 7.43 8.38 -6.81
N ILE A 55 6.71 8.84 -5.79
CA ILE A 55 5.59 8.07 -5.21
C ILE A 55 4.55 7.66 -6.26
N GLN A 56 4.33 8.48 -7.30
CA GLN A 56 3.40 8.16 -8.39
C GLN A 56 3.89 6.97 -9.24
N GLU A 57 5.19 6.88 -9.50
CA GLU A 57 5.80 5.75 -10.21
C GLU A 57 5.76 4.48 -9.38
N VAL A 58 5.99 4.60 -8.07
CA VAL A 58 5.89 3.51 -7.10
C VAL A 58 4.45 2.99 -7.03
N HIS A 59 3.46 3.88 -6.94
CA HIS A 59 2.02 3.51 -7.00
C HIS A 59 1.70 2.76 -8.28
N ARG A 60 2.12 3.28 -9.44
CA ARG A 60 1.88 2.61 -10.72
C ARG A 60 2.54 1.24 -10.80
N ALA A 61 3.76 1.10 -10.28
CA ALA A 61 4.45 -0.18 -10.22
C ALA A 61 3.75 -1.18 -9.29
N ALA A 62 3.28 -0.73 -8.13
CA ALA A 62 2.53 -1.57 -7.20
C ALA A 62 1.19 -2.02 -7.78
N LEU A 63 0.41 -1.11 -8.37
CA LEU A 63 -0.87 -1.46 -8.99
C LEU A 63 -0.70 -2.45 -10.16
N ARG A 64 0.36 -2.29 -10.96
CA ARG A 64 0.73 -3.25 -12.00
C ARG A 64 1.08 -4.62 -11.44
N PHE A 65 1.81 -4.68 -10.33
CA PHE A 65 2.17 -5.95 -9.70
C PHE A 65 0.95 -6.74 -9.22
N TYR A 66 -0.06 -6.07 -8.68
CA TYR A 66 -1.30 -6.70 -8.23
C TYR A 66 -2.37 -6.85 -9.31
N ASN A 67 -2.08 -6.52 -10.58
CA ASN A 67 -3.08 -6.42 -11.66
C ASN A 67 -4.30 -5.54 -11.31
N ALA A 68 -4.16 -4.63 -10.35
CA ALA A 68 -5.22 -3.81 -9.78
C ALA A 68 -5.25 -2.41 -10.41
N GLU A 69 -5.02 -2.32 -11.71
CA GLU A 69 -5.06 -1.03 -12.40
C GLU A 69 -6.51 -0.50 -12.46
N PRO A 70 -6.74 0.81 -12.19
CA PRO A 70 -8.09 1.39 -12.19
C PRO A 70 -8.86 1.15 -13.49
N LYS A 71 -8.17 1.18 -14.63
CA LYS A 71 -8.77 0.93 -15.96
C LYS A 71 -9.23 -0.51 -16.11
N THR A 72 -8.47 -1.46 -15.58
CA THR A 72 -8.80 -2.89 -15.62
C THR A 72 -10.01 -3.18 -14.73
N ILE A 73 -10.03 -2.61 -13.52
CA ILE A 73 -11.15 -2.74 -12.58
C ILE A 73 -12.42 -2.14 -13.17
N GLU A 74 -12.36 -0.96 -13.78
CA GLU A 74 -13.53 -0.33 -14.40
C GLU A 74 -14.04 -1.11 -15.62
N ALA A 75 -13.13 -1.66 -16.43
CA ALA A 75 -13.51 -2.55 -17.54
C ALA A 75 -14.17 -3.84 -17.03
N MET A 76 -13.65 -4.43 -15.95
CA MET A 76 -14.26 -5.60 -15.29
C MET A 76 -15.65 -5.26 -14.73
N ARG A 77 -15.79 -4.11 -14.04
CA ARG A 77 -17.07 -3.61 -13.52
C ARG A 77 -18.10 -3.44 -14.62
N SER A 78 -17.73 -2.78 -15.71
CA SER A 78 -18.62 -2.55 -16.85
C SER A 78 -19.07 -3.89 -17.45
N ARG A 79 -18.14 -4.80 -17.73
CA ARG A 79 -18.47 -6.14 -18.26
C ARG A 79 -19.38 -6.94 -17.34
N ALA A 80 -19.11 -6.92 -16.03
CA ALA A 80 -19.95 -7.58 -15.03
C ALA A 80 -21.39 -7.01 -15.03
N ASN A 81 -21.54 -5.69 -15.18
CA ASN A 81 -22.86 -5.04 -15.28
C ASN A 81 -23.63 -5.44 -16.55
N TRP A 82 -22.94 -5.64 -17.69
CA TRP A 82 -23.58 -6.02 -18.95
C TRP A 82 -23.87 -7.52 -19.07
N LYS A 83 -23.12 -8.39 -18.38
CA LYS A 83 -23.21 -9.85 -18.48
C LYS A 83 -24.59 -10.41 -18.14
N TYR A 84 -25.33 -9.78 -17.24
CA TYR A 84 -26.64 -10.25 -16.77
C TYR A 84 -27.83 -9.57 -17.47
N ILE A 85 -27.56 -8.62 -18.37
CA ILE A 85 -28.61 -7.96 -19.18
C ILE A 85 -28.99 -8.86 -20.37
N LEU A 86 -28.04 -9.63 -20.90
CA LEU A 86 -28.27 -10.51 -22.04
C LEU A 86 -28.79 -11.90 -21.58
N PRO A 87 -29.80 -12.47 -22.27
CA PRO A 87 -30.18 -13.86 -22.04
C PRO A 87 -29.03 -14.79 -22.40
N ASP A 88 -28.95 -15.92 -21.70
CA ASP A 88 -28.20 -17.06 -22.21
C ASP A 88 -29.01 -17.70 -23.35
N VAL A 89 -28.48 -17.65 -24.58
CA VAL A 89 -29.15 -18.15 -25.79
C VAL A 89 -28.51 -19.47 -26.19
N ASN A 90 -29.30 -20.54 -26.12
CA ASN A 90 -28.91 -21.86 -26.57
C ASN A 90 -29.62 -22.19 -27.89
N VAL A 91 -28.84 -22.54 -28.91
CA VAL A 91 -29.34 -22.99 -30.20
C VAL A 91 -28.95 -24.46 -30.36
N ARG A 92 -29.95 -25.32 -30.56
CA ARG A 92 -29.78 -26.75 -30.76
C ARG A 92 -30.33 -27.14 -32.12
N TYR A 93 -29.51 -27.79 -32.91
CA TYR A 93 -29.91 -28.43 -34.16
C TYR A 93 -29.76 -29.94 -34.02
N ARG A 94 -30.81 -30.69 -34.37
CA ARG A 94 -30.82 -32.15 -34.34
C ARG A 94 -31.40 -32.66 -35.65
N GLN A 95 -30.68 -33.55 -36.31
CA GLN A 95 -31.17 -34.30 -37.46
C GLN A 95 -31.19 -35.79 -37.08
N SER A 96 -32.31 -36.47 -37.35
CA SER A 96 -32.47 -37.91 -37.11
C SER A 96 -33.04 -38.58 -38.36
N ASP A 97 -32.21 -39.41 -39.01
CA ASP A 97 -32.59 -40.14 -40.23
C ASP A 97 -33.18 -41.53 -39.95
N ASN A 98 -33.32 -41.90 -38.67
CA ASN A 98 -33.94 -43.14 -38.22
C ASN A 98 -35.19 -42.78 -37.42
N GLY A 99 -36.32 -43.46 -37.67
CA GLY A 99 -37.61 -43.25 -37.01
C GLY A 99 -37.54 -43.42 -35.49
N VAL A 100 -37.08 -42.37 -34.81
CA VAL A 100 -36.96 -42.30 -33.35
C VAL A 100 -38.10 -41.40 -32.87
N PHE A 101 -39.00 -41.99 -32.10
CA PHE A 101 -40.07 -41.27 -31.39
C PHE A 101 -39.44 -40.23 -30.45
N ILE A 102 -39.66 -38.95 -30.72
CA ILE A 102 -39.25 -37.86 -29.83
C ILE A 102 -40.40 -37.60 -28.86
N ASP A 103 -40.36 -38.21 -27.67
CA ASP A 103 -41.19 -37.80 -26.54
C ASP A 103 -40.65 -36.43 -26.05
N LYS A 104 -41.30 -35.34 -26.46
CA LYS A 104 -41.11 -34.04 -25.81
C LYS A 104 -41.88 -34.04 -24.49
N LEU A 105 -41.27 -34.53 -23.42
CA LEU A 105 -41.69 -34.16 -22.07
C LEU A 105 -41.09 -32.80 -21.73
N ASP A 106 -41.86 -31.73 -21.98
CA ASP A 106 -41.63 -30.43 -21.35
C ASP A 106 -42.09 -30.54 -19.88
N PHE A 107 -41.14 -30.84 -18.99
CA PHE A 107 -41.36 -30.68 -17.56
C PHE A 107 -41.26 -29.18 -17.22
N LEU A 108 -42.36 -28.45 -17.39
CA LEU A 108 -42.56 -27.22 -16.64
C LEU A 108 -42.75 -27.64 -15.18
N GLN A 109 -41.78 -27.27 -14.34
CA GLN A 109 -41.85 -27.46 -12.89
C GLN A 109 -43.10 -26.76 -12.35
N GLY A 110 -44.15 -27.54 -12.12
CA GLY A 110 -45.43 -27.16 -11.53
C GLY A 110 -46.21 -28.45 -11.29
N GLU A 111 -46.84 -28.57 -10.12
CA GLU A 111 -47.36 -29.81 -9.53
C GLU A 111 -48.09 -30.79 -10.47
N PRO A 112 -48.03 -32.12 -10.20
CA PRO A 112 -48.61 -33.14 -11.05
C PRO A 112 -50.13 -33.15 -10.91
N THR A 113 -50.80 -32.25 -11.62
CA THR A 113 -52.25 -32.35 -11.82
C THR A 113 -52.51 -33.17 -13.07
N GLN A 114 -53.18 -34.29 -12.82
CA GLN A 114 -53.53 -35.32 -13.78
C GLN A 114 -54.31 -34.73 -14.97
N ASN A 115 -54.11 -35.34 -16.14
CA ASN A 115 -54.86 -35.17 -17.39
C ASN A 115 -54.49 -33.94 -18.24
N TYR A 116 -53.34 -34.02 -18.92
CA TYR A 116 -53.21 -33.45 -20.26
C TYR A 116 -53.01 -34.58 -21.26
N ALA A 117 -53.87 -34.60 -22.28
CA ALA A 117 -53.82 -35.56 -23.36
C ALA A 117 -52.45 -35.48 -24.04
N ILE A 118 -51.69 -36.57 -23.97
CA ILE A 118 -50.44 -36.77 -24.68
C ILE A 118 -50.80 -36.88 -26.16
N GLY A 119 -50.74 -35.76 -26.88
CA GLY A 119 -50.71 -35.77 -28.33
C GLY A 119 -49.41 -36.43 -28.78
N LYS A 120 -49.44 -37.75 -29.01
CA LYS A 120 -48.37 -38.45 -29.72
C LYS A 120 -48.46 -38.06 -31.19
N ASP A 121 -47.73 -37.03 -31.58
CA ASP A 121 -47.42 -36.82 -33.00
C ASP A 121 -46.46 -37.93 -33.44
N GLN A 122 -47.03 -38.96 -34.04
CA GLN A 122 -46.29 -40.02 -34.71
C GLN A 122 -45.82 -39.47 -36.05
N SER A 123 -44.60 -38.94 -36.10
CA SER A 123 -43.95 -38.55 -37.35
C SER A 123 -42.97 -39.64 -37.75
N GLU A 124 -43.33 -40.42 -38.76
CA GLU A 124 -42.44 -41.36 -39.44
C GLU A 124 -41.75 -40.61 -40.60
N GLY A 125 -40.47 -40.26 -40.44
CA GLY A 125 -39.69 -39.51 -41.45
C GLY A 125 -38.39 -38.90 -40.91
N ASP A 126 -37.55 -38.34 -41.80
CA ASP A 126 -36.36 -37.54 -41.46
C ASP A 126 -36.81 -36.32 -40.63
N VAL A 127 -36.44 -36.28 -39.35
CA VAL A 127 -36.79 -35.18 -38.45
C VAL A 127 -35.60 -34.26 -38.29
N LYS A 128 -35.76 -33.02 -38.78
CA LYS A 128 -34.87 -31.89 -38.53
C LYS A 128 -35.50 -30.99 -37.50
N GLU A 129 -34.97 -31.01 -36.29
CA GLU A 129 -35.39 -30.16 -35.19
C GLU A 129 -34.40 -29.01 -35.00
N PHE A 130 -34.94 -27.80 -34.99
CA PHE A 130 -34.22 -26.60 -34.65
C PHE A 130 -34.89 -25.96 -33.43
N GLN A 131 -34.14 -25.83 -32.33
CA GLN A 131 -34.61 -25.29 -31.07
C GLN A 131 -33.75 -24.11 -30.67
N ILE A 132 -34.38 -22.96 -30.42
CA ILE A 132 -33.75 -21.79 -29.81
C ILE A 132 -34.40 -21.61 -28.44
N SER A 133 -33.60 -21.56 -27.38
CA SER A 133 -34.06 -21.26 -26.02
C SER A 133 -33.26 -20.11 -25.42
N GLY A 134 -33.93 -19.13 -24.83
CA GLY A 134 -33.31 -18.02 -24.10
C GLY A 134 -33.64 -18.12 -22.61
N THR A 135 -32.64 -18.02 -21.73
CA THR A 135 -32.83 -18.05 -20.27
C THR A 135 -32.38 -16.73 -19.64
N TRP A 136 -33.29 -16.08 -18.90
CA TRP A 136 -32.98 -14.89 -18.08
C TRP A 136 -32.98 -15.24 -16.61
N SER A 137 -31.94 -14.80 -15.88
CA SER A 137 -31.86 -14.91 -14.43
C SER A 137 -32.18 -13.57 -13.77
N LEU A 138 -33.46 -13.26 -13.54
CA LEU A 138 -33.90 -11.99 -12.92
C LEU A 138 -33.34 -11.78 -11.51
N SER A 139 -33.08 -12.86 -10.77
CA SER A 139 -32.43 -12.82 -9.45
C SER A 139 -31.00 -12.24 -9.51
N ARG A 140 -30.26 -12.53 -10.59
CA ARG A 140 -28.90 -12.03 -10.82
C ARG A 140 -28.86 -10.61 -11.39
N LEU A 141 -29.98 -10.15 -11.95
CA LEU A 141 -30.16 -8.75 -12.38
C LEU A 141 -30.28 -7.81 -11.17
N MET A 142 -30.94 -8.26 -10.10
CA MET A 142 -31.08 -7.49 -8.86
C MET A 142 -29.86 -7.61 -7.94
N PHE A 143 -29.18 -8.76 -7.92
CA PHE A 143 -27.98 -8.99 -7.10
C PHE A 143 -26.91 -9.72 -7.91
N ASN A 144 -25.90 -8.97 -8.35
CA ASN A 144 -24.76 -9.52 -9.07
C ASN A 144 -23.57 -9.75 -8.10
N PRO A 145 -23.23 -11.00 -7.76
CA PRO A 145 -22.11 -11.30 -6.86
C PRO A 145 -20.75 -10.89 -7.45
N GLU A 146 -20.64 -10.70 -8.77
CA GLU A 146 -19.41 -10.23 -9.42
C GLU A 146 -19.13 -8.75 -9.09
N VAL A 147 -20.16 -7.95 -8.79
CA VAL A 147 -19.99 -6.57 -8.31
C VAL A 147 -19.34 -6.55 -6.92
N LEU A 148 -19.66 -7.53 -6.07
CA LEU A 148 -19.05 -7.69 -4.75
C LEU A 148 -17.57 -8.04 -4.89
N ASP A 149 -17.22 -8.91 -5.83
CA ASP A 149 -15.83 -9.29 -6.12
C ASP A 149 -15.01 -8.08 -6.61
N VAL A 150 -15.56 -7.27 -7.51
CA VAL A 150 -14.94 -6.02 -7.97
C VAL A 150 -14.77 -4.99 -6.84
N SER A 151 -15.72 -4.91 -5.90
CA SER A 151 -15.61 -4.02 -4.73
C SER A 151 -14.47 -4.43 -3.78
N SER A 152 -14.20 -5.74 -3.67
CA SER A 152 -13.08 -6.25 -2.89
C SER A 152 -11.71 -5.87 -3.50
N LEU A 153 -11.62 -5.81 -4.83
CA LEU A 153 -10.43 -5.34 -5.55
C LEU A 153 -10.14 -3.84 -5.30
N ALA A 154 -11.18 -3.02 -5.18
CA ALA A 154 -11.03 -1.60 -4.83
C ALA A 154 -10.48 -1.43 -3.40
N GLY A 155 -10.95 -2.25 -2.45
CA GLY A 155 -10.41 -2.28 -1.09
C GLY A 155 -8.94 -2.73 -1.05
N LEU A 156 -8.58 -3.75 -1.83
CA LEU A 156 -7.20 -4.20 -1.99
C LEU A 156 -6.31 -3.08 -2.57
N GLN A 157 -6.80 -2.38 -3.60
CA GLN A 157 -6.11 -1.24 -4.19
C GLN A 157 -5.81 -0.16 -3.14
N GLU A 158 -6.81 0.26 -2.36
CA GLU A 158 -6.63 1.26 -1.32
C GLU A 158 -5.63 0.81 -0.25
N GLY A 159 -5.71 -0.45 0.17
CA GLY A 159 -4.79 -1.06 1.13
C GLY A 159 -3.34 -1.06 0.63
N VAL A 160 -3.12 -1.50 -0.60
CA VAL A 160 -1.78 -1.52 -1.24
C VAL A 160 -1.23 -0.10 -1.37
N LEU A 161 -2.03 0.86 -1.83
CA LEU A 161 -1.58 2.25 -1.99
C LEU A 161 -1.21 2.89 -0.66
N LYS A 162 -2.01 2.68 0.40
CA LYS A 162 -1.70 3.17 1.75
C LYS A 162 -0.40 2.57 2.28
N GLU A 163 -0.23 1.26 2.13
CA GLU A 163 0.95 0.56 2.64
C GLU A 163 2.23 0.98 1.91
N VAL A 164 2.20 1.01 0.58
CA VAL A 164 3.32 1.50 -0.24
C VAL A 164 3.68 2.94 0.10
N THR A 165 2.68 3.80 0.30
CA THR A 165 2.89 5.20 0.70
C THR A 165 3.57 5.28 2.07
N ARG A 166 3.10 4.49 3.04
CA ARG A 166 3.68 4.43 4.38
C ARG A 166 5.13 4.00 4.35
N ILE A 167 5.45 2.93 3.63
CA ILE A 167 6.83 2.41 3.52
C ILE A 167 7.73 3.43 2.81
N TYR A 168 7.27 4.02 1.70
CA TYR A 168 8.00 5.02 0.93
C TYR A 168 8.41 6.22 1.79
N TYR A 169 7.46 6.83 2.50
CA TYR A 169 7.76 8.01 3.32
C TYR A 169 8.53 7.66 4.59
N THR A 170 8.37 6.45 5.13
CA THR A 170 9.21 5.98 6.25
C THR A 170 10.67 5.86 5.83
N ARG A 171 10.93 5.25 4.66
CA ARG A 171 12.28 5.17 4.07
C ARG A 171 12.84 6.57 3.83
N ARG A 172 12.06 7.44 3.19
CA ARG A 172 12.48 8.81 2.86
C ARG A 172 12.85 9.62 4.09
N ARG A 173 12.07 9.49 5.17
CA ARG A 173 12.35 10.16 6.44
C ARG A 173 13.66 9.68 7.05
N LEU A 174 13.92 8.37 7.05
CA LEU A 174 15.18 7.82 7.56
C LEU A 174 16.39 8.25 6.73
N GLN A 175 16.26 8.30 5.40
CA GLN A 175 17.32 8.83 4.53
C GLN A 175 17.64 10.29 4.85
N ILE A 176 16.61 11.15 4.94
CA ILE A 176 16.77 12.56 5.29
C ILE A 176 17.39 12.72 6.68
N ASP A 177 16.93 11.92 7.64
CA ASP A 177 17.46 11.92 9.01
C ASP A 177 18.93 11.51 9.05
N LEU A 178 19.36 10.54 8.24
CA LEU A 178 20.77 10.15 8.11
C LEU A 178 21.63 11.29 7.55
N ILE A 179 21.14 11.98 6.52
CA ILE A 179 21.82 13.11 5.86
C ILE A 179 21.96 14.31 6.81
N ILE A 180 20.87 14.67 7.49
CA ILE A 180 20.84 15.82 8.39
C ILE A 180 21.61 15.47 9.67
N SER A 181 21.11 14.52 10.46
CA SER A 181 21.65 14.26 11.80
C SER A 181 23.07 13.73 11.80
N ASN A 182 23.48 13.02 10.73
CA ASN A 182 24.76 12.32 10.57
C ASN A 182 25.30 11.75 11.91
N PRO A 183 24.66 10.70 12.45
CA PRO A 183 25.00 10.17 13.77
C PRO A 183 26.48 9.78 13.85
N ARG A 184 27.19 10.32 14.85
CA ARG A 184 28.62 10.00 15.09
C ARG A 184 28.80 8.59 15.64
N ASP A 185 27.75 8.02 16.25
CA ASP A 185 27.75 6.65 16.74
C ASP A 185 27.59 5.65 15.58
N PRO A 186 28.57 4.75 15.37
CA PRO A 186 28.52 3.77 14.28
C PRO A 186 27.35 2.79 14.40
N ALA A 187 26.95 2.42 15.63
CA ALA A 187 25.84 1.48 15.83
C ALA A 187 24.50 2.08 15.38
N THR A 188 24.23 3.33 15.77
CA THR A 188 23.05 4.07 15.33
C THR A 188 23.03 4.26 13.82
N ARG A 189 24.18 4.56 13.21
CA ARG A 189 24.28 4.72 11.75
C ARG A 189 23.94 3.42 11.02
N LEU A 190 24.57 2.32 11.41
CA LEU A 190 24.34 1.00 10.82
C LEU A 190 22.89 0.54 10.98
N SER A 191 22.29 0.76 12.15
CA SER A 191 20.88 0.42 12.39
C SER A 191 19.93 1.17 11.45
N LYS A 192 20.15 2.47 11.23
CA LYS A 192 19.37 3.26 10.28
C LYS A 192 19.58 2.80 8.83
N GLU A 193 20.82 2.49 8.44
CA GLU A 193 21.17 1.96 7.11
C GLU A 193 20.46 0.62 6.85
N LEU A 194 20.55 -0.35 7.77
CA LEU A 194 19.84 -1.64 7.69
C LEU A 194 18.33 -1.47 7.60
N ARG A 195 17.77 -0.51 8.34
CA ARG A 195 16.33 -0.23 8.27
C ARG A 195 15.93 0.33 6.92
N ILE A 196 16.74 1.20 6.31
CA ILE A 196 16.52 1.70 4.95
C ILE A 196 16.59 0.55 3.93
N GLU A 197 17.55 -0.35 4.09
CA GLU A 197 17.68 -1.54 3.23
C GLU A 197 16.44 -2.44 3.32
N GLN A 198 15.98 -2.76 4.54
CA GLN A 198 14.77 -3.53 4.76
C GLN A 198 13.54 -2.89 4.10
N LEU A 199 13.36 -1.57 4.25
CA LEU A 199 12.23 -0.86 3.64
C LEU A 199 12.34 -0.84 2.12
N THR A 200 13.56 -0.76 1.58
CA THR A 200 13.82 -0.84 0.14
C THR A 200 13.48 -2.22 -0.41
N ALA A 201 13.91 -3.30 0.26
CA ALA A 201 13.57 -4.67 -0.12
C ALA A 201 12.07 -4.93 -0.08
N THR A 202 11.38 -4.36 0.92
CA THR A 202 9.91 -4.46 1.04
C THR A 202 9.22 -3.72 -0.11
N LEU A 203 9.67 -2.51 -0.45
CA LEU A 203 9.13 -1.79 -1.62
C LEU A 203 9.39 -2.53 -2.92
N ASP A 204 10.58 -3.10 -3.09
CA ASP A 204 10.96 -3.85 -4.29
C ASP A 204 10.10 -5.10 -4.48
N ALA A 205 9.79 -5.81 -3.39
CA ALA A 205 8.87 -6.95 -3.41
C ALA A 205 7.46 -6.55 -3.89
N LEU A 206 7.01 -5.34 -3.55
CA LEU A 206 5.69 -4.81 -3.93
C LEU A 206 5.67 -4.11 -5.30
N THR A 207 6.82 -3.86 -5.93
CA THR A 207 6.94 -3.00 -7.13
C THR A 207 7.75 -3.62 -8.27
N GLN A 208 8.00 -4.93 -8.23
CA GLN A 208 8.82 -5.66 -9.21
C GLN A 208 10.27 -5.14 -9.31
N ASN A 209 10.90 -4.93 -8.15
CA ASN A 209 12.29 -4.49 -8.03
C ASN A 209 12.57 -3.11 -8.65
N LEU A 210 11.64 -2.16 -8.53
CA LEU A 210 11.75 -0.83 -9.12
C LEU A 210 12.97 -0.05 -8.61
N PHE A 211 13.24 -0.09 -7.31
CA PHE A 211 14.34 0.63 -6.67
C PHE A 211 15.68 -0.03 -6.98
N SER A 212 15.77 -1.35 -6.90
CA SER A 212 16.97 -2.07 -7.35
C SER A 212 17.34 -1.74 -8.81
N LYS A 213 16.34 -1.66 -9.71
CA LYS A 213 16.54 -1.28 -11.12
C LYS A 213 16.97 0.19 -11.28
N SER A 214 16.42 1.12 -10.51
CA SER A 214 16.79 2.54 -10.60
C SER A 214 18.21 2.80 -10.10
N MET A 215 18.62 2.15 -9.01
CA MET A 215 19.98 2.22 -8.47
C MET A 215 21.02 1.64 -9.44
N ALA A 216 20.72 0.47 -10.05
CA ALA A 216 21.58 -0.13 -11.06
C ALA A 216 21.76 0.78 -12.30
N ARG A 217 20.72 1.54 -12.67
CA ARG A 217 20.78 2.52 -13.76
C ARG A 217 21.67 3.71 -13.40
N GLN A 218 21.54 4.25 -12.19
CA GLN A 218 22.40 5.34 -11.71
C GLN A 218 23.88 4.94 -11.65
N GLY A 219 24.18 3.73 -11.16
CA GLY A 219 25.56 3.20 -11.12
C GLY A 219 26.19 3.04 -12.51
N ARG A 220 25.38 2.75 -13.54
CA ARG A 220 25.84 2.71 -14.94
C ARG A 220 26.11 4.10 -15.52
N VAL A 221 25.25 5.08 -15.23
CA VAL A 221 25.44 6.47 -15.70
C VAL A 221 26.71 7.08 -15.10
N SER A 222 27.00 6.81 -13.83
CA SER A 222 28.20 7.35 -13.18
C SER A 222 29.52 6.76 -13.71
N ARG A 223 29.51 5.56 -14.30
CA ARG A 223 30.70 4.94 -14.93
C ARG A 223 30.87 5.28 -16.41
N GLY A 224 29.82 5.76 -17.08
CA GLY A 224 29.85 6.10 -18.50
C GLY A 224 30.32 7.53 -18.81
N GLY A 225 30.46 8.38 -17.80
CA GLY A 225 30.89 9.78 -17.92
C GLY A 225 32.38 10.03 -17.67
N GLU A 226 33.18 8.99 -17.48
CA GLU A 226 34.64 9.05 -17.40
C GLU A 226 35.25 8.59 -18.73
N TRP A 227 35.14 9.42 -19.78
CA TRP A 227 35.89 9.29 -21.04
C TRP A 227 36.21 10.68 -21.59
#